data_AF-A0A973YD43-F1
#
_entry.id   AF-A0A973YD43-F1
#
_cell.length_a   1.000
_cell.length_b   1.000
_cell.length_c   1.000
_cell.angle_alpha   90.00
_cell.angle_beta   90.00
_cell.angle_gamma   90.00
#
_symmetry.space_group_name_H-M   'P 1'
#
loop_
_entity.id
_entity.type
_entity.pdbx_description
1 polymer ?
#
loop_
_entity_poly.entity_id
_entity_poly.type
_entity_poly.pdbx_seq_one_letter_code
_entity_poly.pdbx_strand_id
1 'polypeptide(L)'
;LSLLCLDLSPPILLLRGYLITAPSVFRPGVEEAVSVTIFNSAKETTVQIQLVVKGETVSRSHGTVLGELLLFLCFPHLLLCLQVPPGLRGQAHLKVWGNRNLAGDGYIFHNSTTVTIDSKGSSVFIQTDKPVYKPKQKVLINLFMVTSDLRPVNDRVK
;
A
#
# COMPACT_ATOMS: atom_id res chain seq x y z
N LEU A 1 -7.76 0.69 -2.44
CA LEU A 1 -8.28 0.00 -3.63
C LEU A 1 -8.15 -1.50 -3.45
N SER A 2 -9.15 -2.24 -3.90
CA SER A 2 -9.15 -3.70 -3.93
C SER A 2 -9.36 -4.19 -5.36
N LEU A 3 -8.50 -5.09 -5.83
CA LEU A 3 -8.62 -5.75 -7.13
C LEU A 3 -8.88 -7.23 -6.87
N LEU A 4 -10.10 -7.67 -7.16
CA LEU A 4 -10.52 -9.06 -7.02
C LEU A 4 -10.69 -9.67 -8.41
N CYS A 5 -10.06 -10.80 -8.65
CA CYS A 5 -10.25 -11.60 -9.85
C CYS A 5 -10.47 -13.06 -9.45
N LEU A 6 -11.56 -13.64 -9.93
CA LEU A 6 -11.97 -15.00 -9.63
C LEU A 6 -12.17 -15.77 -10.94
N ASP A 7 -11.43 -16.85 -11.10
CA ASP A 7 -11.54 -17.81 -12.19
C ASP A 7 -12.39 -19.01 -11.73
N LEU A 8 -13.45 -19.30 -12.49
CA LEU A 8 -14.29 -20.47 -12.30
C LEU A 8 -13.83 -21.57 -13.27
N SER A 9 -13.12 -22.59 -12.78
CA SER A 9 -12.78 -23.78 -13.58
C SER A 9 -13.69 -24.97 -13.24
N PRO A 10 -14.42 -25.57 -14.20
CA PRO A 10 -15.06 -26.88 -14.01
C PRO A 10 -14.01 -28.02 -14.07
N PRO A 11 -14.14 -29.17 -13.36
CA PRO A 11 -15.33 -29.79 -12.76
C PRO A 11 -15.34 -29.88 -11.21
N ILE A 12 -14.69 -28.96 -10.50
CA ILE A 12 -14.75 -28.88 -9.03
C ILE A 12 -14.95 -27.40 -8.67
N LEU A 13 -15.86 -27.10 -7.74
CA LEU A 13 -16.17 -25.75 -7.22
C LEU A 13 -15.00 -25.13 -6.43
N LEU A 14 -13.79 -25.19 -6.98
CA LEU A 14 -12.57 -24.63 -6.43
C LEU A 14 -12.30 -23.32 -7.16
N LEU A 15 -12.76 -22.22 -6.57
CA LEU A 15 -12.53 -20.87 -7.06
C LEU A 15 -11.02 -20.57 -7.00
N ARG A 16 -10.39 -20.47 -8.17
CA ARG A 16 -8.98 -20.03 -8.28
C ARG A 16 -9.00 -18.54 -8.55
N GLY A 17 -8.09 -17.78 -7.97
CA GLY A 17 -8.17 -16.33 -8.13
C GLY A 17 -7.16 -15.60 -7.27
N TYR A 18 -7.26 -14.28 -7.27
CA TYR A 18 -6.42 -13.44 -6.43
C TYR A 18 -7.17 -12.20 -5.95
N LEU A 19 -6.79 -11.74 -4.77
CA LEU A 19 -7.22 -10.48 -4.19
C LEU A 19 -5.97 -9.65 -3.86
N ILE A 20 -5.89 -8.46 -4.44
CA ILE A 20 -4.87 -7.46 -4.10
C ILE A 20 -5.55 -6.31 -3.39
N THR A 21 -5.04 -5.92 -2.23
CA THR A 21 -5.48 -4.73 -1.50
C THR A 21 -4.31 -3.79 -1.28
N ALA A 22 -4.53 -2.51 -1.54
CA ALA A 22 -3.54 -1.46 -1.36
C ALA A 22 -4.23 -0.14 -0.94
N PRO A 23 -3.53 0.75 -0.22
CA PRO A 23 -4.00 2.11 0.01
C PRO A 23 -4.31 2.83 -1.32
N SER A 24 -5.31 3.71 -1.31
CA SER A 24 -5.58 4.57 -2.48
C SER A 24 -4.62 5.75 -2.59
N VAL A 25 -4.05 6.12 -1.45
CA VAL A 25 -3.14 7.26 -1.30
C VAL A 25 -1.87 6.74 -0.64
N PHE A 26 -0.74 6.97 -1.30
CA PHE A 26 0.60 6.58 -0.84
C PHE A 26 1.32 7.82 -0.33
N ARG A 27 2.11 7.66 0.73
CA ARG A 27 2.88 8.76 1.31
C ARG A 27 4.34 8.69 0.88
N PRO A 28 4.92 9.80 0.40
CA PRO A 28 6.32 9.85 0.04
C PRO A 28 7.20 9.70 1.29
N GLY A 29 8.28 8.93 1.19
CA GLY A 29 9.23 8.70 2.29
C GLY A 29 8.78 7.66 3.31
N VAL A 30 7.62 7.03 3.11
CA VAL A 30 7.07 5.98 3.99
C VAL A 30 7.02 4.66 3.22
N GLU A 31 7.13 3.58 3.97
CA GLU A 31 6.92 2.23 3.47
C GLU A 31 5.42 1.92 3.44
N GLU A 32 4.88 1.69 2.25
CA GLU A 32 3.46 1.39 2.04
C GLU A 32 3.26 -0.11 1.86
N ALA A 33 2.26 -0.67 2.52
CA ALA A 33 1.98 -2.10 2.47
C ALA A 33 0.92 -2.44 1.42
N VAL A 34 1.20 -3.46 0.60
CA VAL A 34 0.29 -4.05 -0.39
C VAL A 34 0.07 -5.50 -0.01
N SER A 35 -1.19 -5.88 0.22
CA SER A 35 -1.58 -7.23 0.58
C SER A 35 -2.01 -7.99 -0.67
N VAL A 36 -1.51 -9.21 -0.82
CA VAL A 36 -1.84 -10.12 -1.91
C VAL A 36 -2.28 -11.45 -1.33
N THR A 37 -3.47 -11.89 -1.70
CA THR A 37 -4.02 -13.20 -1.34
C THR A 37 -4.28 -13.98 -2.61
N ILE A 38 -3.78 -15.21 -2.68
CA ILE A 38 -4.01 -16.10 -3.83
C ILE A 38 -4.92 -17.24 -3.39
N PHE A 39 -6.03 -17.39 -4.09
CA PHE A 39 -7.03 -18.43 -3.85
C PHE A 39 -6.65 -19.70 -4.60
N ASN A 40 -6.56 -20.82 -3.87
CA ASN A 40 -6.37 -22.15 -4.44
C ASN A 40 -5.13 -22.25 -5.37
N SER A 41 -3.95 -21.88 -4.85
CA SER A 41 -2.71 -22.02 -5.61
C SER A 41 -2.11 -23.41 -5.45
N ALA A 42 -2.02 -24.17 -6.54
CA ALA A 42 -1.43 -25.51 -6.55
C ALA A 42 0.12 -25.50 -6.46
N LYS A 43 0.76 -24.37 -6.78
CA LYS A 43 2.23 -24.22 -6.83
C LYS A 43 2.65 -22.85 -6.28
N GLU A 44 3.90 -22.75 -5.85
CA GLU A 44 4.48 -21.50 -5.37
C GLU A 44 4.38 -20.40 -6.43
N THR A 45 3.96 -19.21 -6.01
CA THR A 45 3.79 -18.06 -6.92
C THR A 45 4.60 -16.88 -6.44
N THR A 46 5.58 -16.46 -7.26
CA THR A 46 6.35 -15.24 -7.01
C THR A 46 5.57 -14.02 -7.47
N VAL A 47 5.24 -13.15 -6.53
CA VAL A 47 4.54 -11.88 -6.80
C VAL A 47 5.55 -10.74 -6.81
N GLN A 48 5.41 -9.86 -7.78
CA GLN A 48 6.22 -8.65 -7.91
C GLN A 48 5.31 -7.44 -8.02
N ILE A 49 5.71 -6.37 -7.34
CA ILE A 49 5.04 -5.08 -7.39
C ILE A 49 6.01 -3.98 -7.81
N GLN A 50 5.51 -3.03 -8.59
CA GLN A 50 6.23 -1.84 -9.00
C GLN A 50 5.35 -0.61 -8.90
N LEU A 51 5.93 0.46 -8.39
CA LEU A 51 5.36 1.80 -8.44
C LEU A 51 6.01 2.56 -9.59
N VAL A 52 5.18 3.04 -10.51
CA VAL A 52 5.61 3.76 -11.71
C VAL A 52 5.05 5.18 -11.69
N VAL A 53 5.92 6.18 -11.78
CA VAL A 53 5.55 7.61 -11.81
C VAL A 53 6.06 8.19 -13.12
N LYS A 54 5.18 8.81 -13.92
CA LYS A 54 5.53 9.41 -15.23
C LYS A 54 6.28 8.46 -16.18
N GLY A 55 6.02 7.15 -16.08
CA GLY A 55 6.68 6.12 -16.90
C GLY A 55 7.96 5.53 -16.30
N GLU A 56 8.49 6.12 -15.22
CA GLU A 56 9.69 5.63 -14.54
C GLU A 56 9.34 4.75 -13.34
N THR A 57 10.05 3.64 -13.17
CA THR A 57 9.88 2.78 -11.99
C THR A 57 10.62 3.40 -10.82
N VAL A 58 9.88 3.88 -9.82
CA VAL A 58 10.45 4.57 -8.65
C VAL A 58 10.65 3.64 -7.46
N SER A 59 9.95 2.51 -7.43
CA SER A 59 10.07 1.51 -6.36
C SER A 59 9.61 0.14 -6.84
N ARG A 60 10.21 -0.90 -6.26
CA ARG A 60 9.92 -2.30 -6.56
C ARG A 60 10.01 -3.14 -5.29
N SER A 61 9.11 -4.09 -5.15
CA SER A 61 9.17 -5.12 -4.11
C SER A 61 8.73 -6.46 -4.69
N HIS A 62 9.11 -7.55 -4.03
CA HIS A 62 8.75 -8.90 -4.45
C HIS A 62 8.67 -9.83 -3.24
N GLY A 63 7.93 -10.92 -3.39
CA GLY A 63 7.81 -11.96 -2.39
C GLY A 63 7.21 -13.21 -2.99
N THR A 64 7.36 -14.33 -2.31
CA THR A 64 6.83 -15.61 -2.75
C THR A 64 5.68 -16.04 -1.87
N VAL A 65 4.64 -16.57 -2.51
CA VAL A 65 3.50 -17.18 -1.83
C VAL A 65 3.66 -18.68 -1.98
N LEU A 66 4.05 -19.36 -0.90
CA LEU A 66 4.06 -20.81 -0.84
C LEU A 66 2.62 -21.30 -0.76
N GLY A 67 2.22 -22.13 -1.73
CA GLY A 67 0.96 -22.87 -1.62
C GLY A 67 1.17 -23.99 -0.61
N GLU A 68 0.51 -23.92 0.54
CA GLU A 68 0.52 -25.05 1.47
C GLU A 68 -0.16 -26.25 0.80
N LEU A 69 0.61 -27.32 0.69
CA LEU A 69 0.17 -28.61 0.20
C LEU A 69 -0.92 -29.14 1.16
N LEU A 70 -2.11 -29.42 0.61
CA LEU A 70 -3.16 -30.24 1.22
C LEU A 70 -3.80 -29.69 2.51
N LEU A 71 -4.48 -28.54 2.43
CA LEU A 71 -5.77 -28.42 3.09
C LEU A 71 -6.65 -27.42 2.34
N PHE A 72 -7.77 -27.92 1.83
CA PHE A 72 -8.84 -27.11 1.26
C PHE A 72 -9.15 -25.97 2.25
N LEU A 73 -8.99 -24.71 1.82
CA LEU A 73 -9.16 -23.46 2.59
C LEU A 73 -7.90 -22.82 3.23
N CYS A 74 -6.68 -23.05 2.72
CA CYS A 74 -5.58 -22.12 3.00
C CYS A 74 -5.65 -20.89 2.06
N PHE A 75 -5.77 -19.69 2.65
CA PHE A 75 -5.68 -18.40 1.97
C PHE A 75 -4.30 -17.81 2.21
N PRO A 76 -3.24 -18.25 1.50
CA PRO A 76 -1.91 -17.75 1.74
C PRO A 76 -1.88 -16.24 1.43
N HIS A 77 -1.50 -15.47 2.43
CA HIS A 77 -1.49 -14.02 2.44
C HIS A 77 -0.05 -13.52 2.48
N LEU A 78 0.30 -12.67 1.51
CA LEU A 78 1.61 -12.03 1.42
C LEU A 78 1.44 -10.52 1.57
N LEU A 79 2.15 -9.96 2.54
CA LEU A 79 2.28 -8.53 2.72
C LEU A 79 3.58 -8.07 2.06
N LEU A 80 3.47 -7.27 1.01
CA LEU A 80 4.60 -6.67 0.31
C LEU A 80 4.73 -5.22 0.72
N CYS A 81 5.89 -4.87 1.24
CA CYS A 81 6.18 -3.51 1.62
C CYS A 81 6.91 -2.80 0.46
N LEU A 82 6.48 -1.58 0.14
CA LEU A 82 6.98 -0.78 -0.97
C LEU A 82 7.46 0.58 -0.44
N GLN A 83 8.76 0.81 -0.52
CA GLN A 83 9.36 2.08 -0.11
C GLN A 83 9.06 3.16 -1.15
N VAL A 84 8.26 4.17 -0.82
CA VAL A 84 7.97 5.29 -1.73
C VAL A 84 9.05 6.35 -1.59
N PRO A 85 9.78 6.73 -2.66
CA PRO A 85 10.79 7.77 -2.56
C PRO A 85 10.24 9.12 -2.07
N PRO A 86 11.00 9.86 -1.24
CA PRO A 86 10.59 11.20 -0.81
C PRO A 86 10.54 12.18 -1.98
N GLY A 87 9.68 13.19 -1.88
CA GLY A 87 9.57 14.26 -2.89
C GLY A 87 8.64 13.96 -4.07
N LEU A 88 8.13 12.73 -4.18
CA LEU A 88 7.12 12.35 -5.17
C LEU A 88 5.72 12.88 -4.82
N ARG A 89 4.96 13.28 -5.84
CA ARG A 89 3.61 13.85 -5.71
C ARG A 89 2.78 13.57 -6.96
N GLY A 90 1.47 13.43 -6.82
CA GLY A 90 0.52 13.29 -7.94
C GLY A 90 0.16 11.84 -8.25
N GLN A 91 -0.32 11.56 -9.45
CA GLN A 91 -0.76 10.21 -9.82
C GLN A 91 0.42 9.28 -10.14
N ALA A 92 0.28 8.03 -9.72
CA ALA A 92 1.21 6.95 -9.97
C ALA A 92 0.46 5.68 -10.38
N HIS A 93 1.15 4.77 -11.06
CA HIS A 93 0.61 3.46 -11.42
C HIS A 93 1.27 2.38 -10.56
N LEU A 94 0.44 1.66 -9.79
CA LEU A 94 0.83 0.45 -9.09
C LEU A 94 0.61 -0.75 -10.02
N LYS A 95 1.70 -1.36 -10.47
CA LYS A 95 1.69 -2.58 -11.28
C LYS A 95 1.99 -3.78 -10.41
N VAL A 96 1.18 -4.82 -10.52
CA VAL A 96 1.31 -6.06 -9.75
C VAL A 96 1.21 -7.23 -10.70
N TRP A 97 2.13 -8.18 -10.58
CA TRP A 97 2.04 -9.42 -11.36
C TRP A 97 2.58 -10.62 -10.59
N GLY A 98 1.96 -11.77 -10.85
CA GLY A 98 2.45 -13.08 -10.45
C GLY A 98 3.16 -13.75 -11.62
N ASN A 99 4.38 -14.24 -11.36
CA ASN A 99 5.10 -15.17 -12.24
C ASN A 99 5.20 -14.71 -13.73
N ARG A 100 6.03 -13.69 -13.99
CA ARG A 100 6.19 -13.05 -15.33
C ARG A 100 6.82 -13.96 -16.40
N ASN A 101 7.62 -14.95 -15.97
CA ASN A 101 8.31 -15.85 -16.89
C ASN A 101 7.48 -17.13 -17.05
N LEU A 102 7.03 -17.41 -18.27
CA LEU A 102 6.27 -18.63 -18.65
C LEU A 102 6.94 -19.97 -18.30
N ALA A 103 8.18 -19.95 -17.78
CA ALA A 103 8.90 -21.13 -17.29
C ALA A 103 8.56 -21.48 -15.83
N GLY A 104 7.94 -20.57 -15.08
CA GLY A 104 7.48 -20.82 -13.72
C GLY A 104 6.10 -21.47 -13.73
N ASP A 105 5.93 -22.51 -12.94
CA ASP A 105 4.73 -23.35 -12.91
C ASP A 105 3.61 -22.78 -12.01
N GLY A 106 3.78 -21.55 -11.49
CA GLY A 106 2.87 -20.84 -10.57
C GLY A 106 1.74 -20.05 -11.25
N TYR A 107 0.85 -19.44 -10.46
CA TYR A 107 -0.31 -18.71 -10.98
C TYR A 107 0.09 -17.39 -11.64
N ILE A 108 -0.31 -17.19 -12.90
CA ILE A 108 0.07 -16.05 -13.74
C ILE A 108 -1.05 -15.01 -13.72
N PHE A 109 -0.73 -13.78 -13.33
CA PHE A 109 -1.67 -12.66 -13.40
C PHE A 109 -0.91 -11.34 -13.56
N HIS A 110 -1.58 -10.34 -14.12
CA HIS A 110 -1.04 -8.99 -14.24
C HIS A 110 -2.17 -7.98 -14.09
N ASN A 111 -2.01 -7.04 -13.16
CA ASN A 111 -2.97 -5.97 -12.91
C ASN A 111 -2.23 -4.63 -12.72
N SER A 112 -2.88 -3.54 -13.07
CA SER A 112 -2.35 -2.19 -12.90
C SER A 112 -3.47 -1.27 -12.42
N THR A 113 -3.19 -0.48 -11.40
CA THR A 113 -4.15 0.49 -10.87
C THR A 113 -3.50 1.84 -10.62
N THR A 114 -4.29 2.90 -10.64
CA THR A 114 -3.81 4.27 -10.38
C THR A 114 -3.96 4.57 -8.90
N VAL A 115 -2.88 5.03 -8.28
CA VAL A 115 -2.82 5.49 -6.89
C VAL A 115 -2.38 6.95 -6.86
N THR A 116 -2.72 7.67 -5.79
CA THR A 116 -2.30 9.06 -5.61
C THR A 116 -1.15 9.11 -4.60
N ILE A 117 -0.06 9.79 -4.92
CA ILE A 117 1.02 10.10 -3.98
C ILE A 117 0.76 11.49 -3.40
N ASP A 118 0.51 11.58 -2.11
CA ASP A 118 0.24 12.84 -1.41
C ASP A 118 1.14 12.99 -0.17
N SER A 119 1.72 14.18 -0.01
CA SER A 119 2.62 14.53 1.09
C SER A 119 1.89 14.99 2.35
N LYS A 120 0.55 14.88 2.42
CA LYS A 120 -0.24 15.10 3.65
C LYS A 120 0.04 14.02 4.70
N GLY A 121 1.28 13.95 5.17
CA GLY A 121 1.77 13.00 6.17
C GLY A 121 1.74 13.56 7.59
N SER A 122 1.65 14.87 7.75
CA SER A 122 1.58 15.54 9.05
C SER A 122 0.48 16.61 9.11
N SER A 123 0.01 16.89 10.32
CA SER A 123 -0.98 17.92 10.64
C SER A 123 -0.47 18.77 11.78
N VAL A 124 -0.78 20.07 11.74
CA VAL A 124 -0.44 21.02 12.79
C VAL A 124 -1.71 21.44 13.51
N PHE A 125 -1.75 21.21 14.82
CA PHE A 125 -2.81 21.64 15.70
C PHE A 125 -2.36 22.87 16.47
N ILE A 126 -3.18 23.92 16.42
CA ILE A 126 -2.96 25.17 17.15
C ILE A 126 -3.92 25.19 18.33
N GLN A 127 -3.36 25.19 19.53
CA GLN A 127 -4.13 25.37 20.76
C GLN A 127 -3.84 26.75 21.32
N THR A 128 -4.88 27.55 21.51
CA THR A 128 -4.80 28.82 22.22
C THR A 128 -5.26 28.64 23.66
N ASP A 129 -4.80 29.48 24.58
CA ASP A 129 -5.29 29.46 25.97
C ASP A 129 -6.76 29.86 26.07
N LYS A 130 -7.23 30.72 25.16
CA LYS A 130 -8.61 31.20 25.07
C LYS A 130 -9.09 31.32 23.61
N PRO A 131 -10.40 31.21 23.36
CA PRO A 131 -10.98 31.46 22.04
C PRO A 131 -11.12 32.96 21.71
N VAL A 132 -11.16 33.87 22.69
CA VAL A 132 -11.36 35.31 22.50
C VAL A 132 -10.45 36.13 23.43
N TYR A 133 -9.90 37.25 22.93
CA TYR A 133 -8.98 38.14 23.66
C TYR A 133 -9.46 39.59 23.68
N LYS A 134 -9.14 40.31 24.76
CA LYS A 134 -9.28 41.76 24.84
C LYS A 134 -8.02 42.47 24.35
N PRO A 135 -8.09 43.75 23.95
CA PRO A 135 -6.91 44.54 23.62
C PRO A 135 -5.88 44.53 24.77
N LYS A 136 -4.60 44.45 24.43
CA LYS A 136 -3.44 44.36 25.35
C LYS A 136 -3.32 43.07 26.17
N GLN A 137 -4.14 42.05 25.90
CA GLN A 137 -4.00 40.75 26.56
C GLN A 137 -2.89 39.91 25.90
N LYS A 138 -2.05 39.27 26.72
CA LYS A 138 -1.04 38.31 26.23
C LYS A 138 -1.73 37.02 25.77
N VAL A 139 -1.37 36.53 24.59
CA VAL A 139 -1.86 35.28 24.00
C VAL A 139 -0.82 34.19 24.25
N LEU A 140 -1.25 33.03 24.74
CA LEU A 140 -0.41 31.84 24.86
C LEU A 140 -0.87 30.81 23.82
N ILE A 141 0.06 30.37 22.99
CA ILE A 141 -0.20 29.43 21.90
C ILE A 141 0.68 28.20 22.11
N ASN A 142 0.08 27.03 21.95
CA ASN A 142 0.77 25.75 21.86
C ASN A 142 0.59 25.15 20.46
N LEU A 143 1.66 24.57 19.93
CA LEU A 143 1.73 24.00 18.59
C LEU A 143 2.03 22.51 18.72
N PHE A 144 1.15 21.67 18.18
CA PHE A 144 1.39 20.23 18.09
C PHE A 144 1.48 19.83 16.63
N MET A 145 2.63 19.33 16.22
CA MET A 145 2.77 18.67 14.93
C MET A 145 2.65 17.17 15.14
N VAL A 146 1.68 16.56 14.46
CA VAL A 146 1.48 15.11 14.51
C VAL A 146 1.61 14.51 13.13
N THR A 147 2.18 13.32 13.07
CA THR A 147 2.15 12.45 11.90
C THR A 147 0.75 11.87 11.74
N SER A 148 0.49 11.22 10.62
CA SER A 148 -0.82 10.64 10.34
C SER A 148 -1.20 9.43 11.20
N ASP A 149 -0.22 8.81 11.87
CA ASP A 149 -0.43 7.83 12.95
C ASP A 149 -0.62 8.49 14.32
N LEU A 150 -0.87 9.81 14.33
CA LEU A 150 -1.15 10.63 15.51
C LEU A 150 0.00 10.66 16.52
N ARG A 151 1.23 10.41 16.07
CA ARG A 151 2.43 10.52 16.88
C ARG A 151 3.05 11.90 16.73
N PRO A 152 3.72 12.45 17.76
CA PRO A 152 4.41 13.72 17.64
C PRO A 152 5.52 13.64 16.57
N VAL A 153 5.57 14.62 15.67
CA VAL A 153 6.70 14.78 14.75
C VAL A 153 7.88 15.32 15.55
N ASN A 154 9.00 14.59 15.56
CA ASN A 154 10.19 14.98 16.33
C ASN A 154 11.04 16.06 15.64
N ASP A 155 10.63 16.52 14.47
CA ASP A 155 11.28 17.62 13.78
C ASP A 155 10.95 18.95 14.46
N ARG A 156 11.99 19.72 14.76
CA ARG A 156 11.84 21.10 15.20
C ARG A 156 11.15 21.88 14.09
N VAL A 157 10.00 22.47 14.41
CA VAL A 157 9.37 23.49 13.54
C VAL A 157 10.39 24.62 13.38
N LYS A 158 10.98 24.73 12.18
CA LYS A 158 11.94 25.78 11.83
C LYS A 158 11.22 27.09 11.50
#